data_AF-A0A1V5JMR0-F1
#
_entry.id   AF-A0A1V5JMR0-F1
#
_cell.length_a   1.000
_cell.length_b   1.000
_cell.length_c   1.000
_cell.angle_alpha   90.00
_cell.angle_beta   90.00
_cell.angle_gamma   90.00
#
_symmetry.space_group_name_H-M   'P 1'
#
loop_
_entity.id
_entity.type
_entity.pdbx_description
1 polymer ?
#
loop_
_entity_poly.entity_id
_entity_poly.type
_entity_poly.pdbx_seq_one_letter_code
_entity_poly.pdbx_strand_id
1 'polypeptide(L)'
;MYDELSVSNDSTVMIIGSINDDYFGDTYCDFVTQLRLMSKWPAKPFVIDSVMLIMLPSAVSGDDSTSTHRIRLYETGTRLSDGDEFYSGQDPDTIRFLGEYDLPRMKVGELLRVKLDNSVGEHLLRDTTKLSAGVPFYEEYFKGLYCMMKSSPNRVMLEMNASTDVRTDPLGITIYYKSDTLRYTFSFVATPRAVNYNRFTHDRTKGDPGKQIIHVNDLVADTAVYLQSYNGVYVKLEMPTLEPFRDIANLSVNKARIIAPVILDGKTMIDNNMPQRVYVRYRDADGKAWYIPDFIHSINFMDGTYYSDKDHYLFNITTFVQEYLNGEIEEPSVELFLPLGGARNAIFSANANEPAFKLEFAYTIY
;
A
#
# COMPACT_ATOMS: atom_id res chain seq x y z
N MET A 1 16.50 -2.70 -4.54
CA MET A 1 16.14 -1.40 -5.14
C MET A 1 15.11 -0.70 -4.28
N TYR A 2 15.01 0.62 -4.34
CA TYR A 2 13.96 1.42 -3.70
C TYR A 2 13.57 2.57 -4.63
N ASP A 3 12.28 2.87 -4.72
CA ASP A 3 11.74 3.99 -5.48
C ASP A 3 10.78 4.78 -4.59
N GLU A 4 11.21 5.96 -4.17
CA GLU A 4 10.44 6.86 -3.30
C GLU A 4 9.14 7.32 -3.98
N LEU A 5 9.14 7.42 -5.31
CA LEU A 5 8.00 7.80 -6.12
C LEU A 5 7.32 6.57 -6.74
N SER A 6 7.08 5.56 -5.91
CA SER A 6 6.24 4.43 -6.30
C SER A 6 4.76 4.85 -6.35
N VAL A 7 4.07 4.50 -7.43
CA VAL A 7 2.62 4.72 -7.57
C VAL A 7 1.88 4.01 -6.42
N SER A 8 0.94 4.71 -5.77
CA SER A 8 0.20 4.26 -4.60
C SER A 8 -1.30 4.60 -4.65
N ASN A 9 -1.80 5.03 -5.82
CA ASN A 9 -3.22 5.26 -6.06
C ASN A 9 -4.01 3.93 -6.12
N ASP A 10 -5.34 4.03 -6.17
CA ASP A 10 -6.25 2.91 -6.40
C ASP A 10 -6.21 1.80 -5.34
N SER A 11 -5.80 2.17 -4.13
CA SER A 11 -5.97 1.29 -3.00
C SER A 11 -7.40 1.42 -2.53
N THR A 12 -8.21 0.37 -2.63
CA THR A 12 -9.36 0.25 -1.71
C THR A 12 -8.89 0.12 -0.24
N VAL A 13 -7.65 0.45 0.10
CA VAL A 13 -7.00 0.27 1.38
C VAL A 13 -6.36 1.59 1.79
N MET A 14 -6.82 2.17 2.90
CA MET A 14 -6.21 3.35 3.51
C MET A 14 -5.38 2.92 4.70
N ILE A 15 -4.13 3.37 4.77
CA ILE A 15 -3.13 2.93 5.74
C ILE A 15 -2.62 4.14 6.50
N ILE A 16 -2.62 4.07 7.83
CA ILE A 16 -2.21 5.18 8.69
C ILE A 16 -1.46 4.69 9.92
N GLY A 17 -0.42 5.42 10.30
CA GLY A 17 0.33 5.16 11.52
C GLY A 17 1.81 4.90 11.28
N SER A 18 2.39 4.05 12.11
CA SER A 18 3.80 3.66 11.98
C SER A 18 4.08 2.30 12.60
N ILE A 19 5.14 1.66 12.15
CA ILE A 19 5.72 0.44 12.74
C ILE A 19 7.25 0.56 12.74
N ASN A 20 7.89 -0.25 13.58
CA ASN A 20 9.34 -0.43 13.57
C ASN A 20 9.65 -1.91 13.36
N ASP A 21 10.67 -2.18 12.56
CA ASP A 21 11.18 -3.52 12.27
C ASP A 21 12.71 -3.55 12.51
N ASP A 22 13.22 -4.62 13.11
CA ASP A 22 14.63 -4.79 13.45
C ASP A 22 15.56 -4.63 12.23
N TYR A 23 15.14 -5.03 11.02
CA TYR A 23 15.93 -4.90 9.79
C TYR A 23 15.58 -3.64 9.01
N PHE A 24 14.27 -3.35 8.89
CA PHE A 24 13.76 -2.34 7.98
C PHE A 24 13.59 -0.94 8.62
N GLY A 25 13.78 -0.84 9.93
CA GLY A 25 13.65 0.39 10.69
C GLY A 25 12.21 0.89 10.79
N ASP A 26 12.04 2.20 10.88
CA ASP A 26 10.71 2.80 10.99
C ASP A 26 10.05 2.90 9.62
N THR A 27 8.77 2.57 9.55
CA THR A 27 7.89 2.89 8.43
C THR A 27 6.73 3.74 8.93
N TYR A 28 6.53 4.90 8.29
CA TYR A 28 5.45 5.84 8.55
C TYR A 28 4.48 5.82 7.37
N CYS A 29 3.19 5.78 7.69
CA CYS A 29 2.12 5.79 6.71
C CYS A 29 1.11 6.89 7.03
N ASP A 30 0.71 7.62 6.00
CA ASP A 30 -0.44 8.50 6.01
C ASP A 30 -1.18 8.39 4.68
N PHE A 31 -2.41 8.90 4.60
CA PHE A 31 -3.22 8.75 3.39
C PHE A 31 -4.05 9.98 3.09
N VAL A 32 -4.37 10.13 1.82
CA VAL A 32 -5.24 11.18 1.29
C VAL A 32 -6.39 10.53 0.54
N THR A 33 -7.62 10.97 0.80
CA THR A 33 -8.82 10.35 0.23
C THR A 33 -9.96 11.33 0.00
N GLN A 34 -10.77 11.09 -1.03
CA GLN A 34 -12.04 11.77 -1.20
C GLN A 34 -13.10 11.31 -0.18
N LEU A 35 -13.94 12.23 0.31
CA LEU A 35 -15.11 11.89 1.13
C LEU A 35 -16.42 12.12 0.37
N ARG A 36 -17.00 11.05 -0.18
CA ARG A 36 -18.15 11.14 -1.07
C ARG A 36 -19.45 11.54 -0.38
N LEU A 37 -20.27 12.34 -1.06
CA LEU A 37 -21.62 12.70 -0.63
C LEU A 37 -22.55 11.51 -0.83
N MET A 38 -23.27 11.11 0.22
CA MET A 38 -24.22 9.99 0.14
C MET A 38 -25.64 10.42 -0.27
N SER A 39 -25.95 11.70 -0.11
CA SER A 39 -27.23 12.27 -0.51
C SER A 39 -27.08 13.77 -0.76
N LYS A 40 -28.05 14.35 -1.47
CA LYS A 40 -28.17 15.80 -1.60
C LYS A 40 -28.55 16.41 -0.25
N TRP A 41 -27.97 17.57 0.08
CA TRP A 41 -28.39 18.32 1.27
C TRP A 41 -29.87 18.71 1.20
N PRO A 42 -30.67 18.49 2.27
CA PRO A 42 -32.12 18.67 2.23
C PRO A 42 -32.59 20.13 2.28
N ALA A 43 -31.67 21.12 2.30
CA ALA A 43 -31.96 22.55 2.26
C ALA A 43 -32.91 23.04 3.38
N LYS A 44 -32.58 22.75 4.63
CA LYS A 44 -33.31 23.21 5.82
C LYS A 44 -32.43 24.07 6.73
N PRO A 45 -33.00 25.01 7.51
CA PRO A 45 -32.29 25.62 8.62
C PRO A 45 -31.73 24.53 9.54
N PHE A 46 -30.49 24.70 10.00
CA PHE A 46 -29.83 23.68 10.79
C PHE A 46 -28.99 24.29 11.91
N VAL A 47 -28.84 23.52 12.98
CA VAL A 47 -27.87 23.76 14.05
C VAL A 47 -27.07 22.47 14.24
N ILE A 48 -25.75 22.56 14.13
CA ILE A 48 -24.85 21.42 14.35
C ILE A 48 -24.86 21.06 15.84
N ASP A 49 -25.12 19.78 16.12
CA ASP A 49 -25.12 19.23 17.48
C ASP A 49 -23.75 18.60 17.79
N SER A 50 -23.27 17.72 16.90
CA SER A 50 -21.95 17.09 17.00
C SER A 50 -21.45 16.62 15.65
N VAL A 51 -20.13 16.47 15.55
CA VAL A 51 -19.45 15.94 14.37
C VAL A 51 -18.63 14.73 14.80
N MET A 52 -18.76 13.62 14.07
CA MET A 52 -18.06 12.37 14.39
C MET A 52 -17.26 11.90 13.19
N LEU A 53 -15.97 11.65 13.39
CA LEU A 53 -15.18 10.81 12.50
C LEU A 53 -15.43 9.34 12.86
N ILE A 54 -15.68 8.54 11.84
CA ILE A 54 -15.86 7.09 11.93
C ILE A 54 -14.70 6.43 11.19
N MET A 55 -14.07 5.44 11.82
CA MET A 55 -13.05 4.59 11.20
C MET A 55 -13.33 3.12 11.53
N LEU A 56 -13.14 2.22 10.57
CA LEU A 56 -13.31 0.78 10.73
C LEU A 56 -12.01 0.04 10.35
N PRO A 57 -11.20 -0.33 11.35
CA PRO A 57 -10.00 -1.14 11.14
C PRO A 57 -10.29 -2.49 10.50
N SER A 58 -9.63 -2.79 9.38
CA SER A 58 -9.54 -4.15 8.81
C SER A 58 -8.31 -4.90 9.31
N ALA A 59 -7.24 -4.19 9.67
CA ALA A 59 -6.07 -4.74 10.34
C ALA A 59 -5.45 -3.71 11.30
N VAL A 60 -4.82 -4.21 12.37
CA VAL A 60 -4.05 -3.41 13.32
C VAL A 60 -2.75 -4.15 13.64
N SER A 61 -1.62 -3.48 13.45
CA SER A 61 -0.27 -4.02 13.71
C SER A 61 0.45 -3.19 14.76
N GLY A 62 1.24 -3.82 15.63
CA GLY A 62 1.90 -3.16 16.77
C GLY A 62 1.15 -3.32 18.09
N ASP A 63 1.60 -2.62 19.13
CA ASP A 63 1.04 -2.73 20.48
C ASP A 63 0.26 -1.46 20.91
N ASP A 64 -1.07 -1.58 20.91
CA ASP A 64 -2.04 -0.59 21.40
C ASP A 64 -2.55 -0.92 22.83
N SER A 65 -1.80 -1.66 23.63
CA SER A 65 -2.23 -1.97 25.02
C SER A 65 -1.98 -0.80 25.98
N THR A 66 -0.93 -0.01 25.71
CA THR A 66 -0.42 1.06 26.60
C THR A 66 -0.15 2.36 25.87
N SER A 67 -0.54 2.45 24.60
CA SER A 67 -0.23 3.56 23.71
C SER A 67 -1.36 4.59 23.68
N THR A 68 -0.96 5.83 23.45
CA THR A 68 -1.85 6.94 23.11
C THR A 68 -1.68 7.25 21.64
N HIS A 69 -2.80 7.44 20.95
CA HIS A 69 -2.86 7.63 19.51
C HIS A 69 -3.58 8.93 19.21
N ARG A 70 -2.99 9.76 18.35
CA ARG A 70 -3.62 11.00 17.89
C ARG A 70 -3.70 11.02 16.39
N ILE A 71 -4.90 11.28 15.89
CA ILE A 71 -5.14 11.54 14.47
C ILE A 71 -5.10 13.05 14.23
N ARG A 72 -4.41 13.44 13.17
CA ARG A 72 -4.35 14.81 12.69
C ARG A 72 -5.00 14.89 11.32
N LEU A 73 -5.91 15.85 11.15
CA LEU A 73 -6.77 15.96 9.97
C LEU A 73 -6.56 17.29 9.27
N TYR A 74 -6.46 17.25 7.95
CA TYR A 74 -6.47 18.42 7.08
C TYR A 74 -7.46 18.22 5.93
N GLU A 75 -8.04 19.31 5.46
CA GLU A 75 -8.52 19.37 4.08
C GLU A 75 -7.30 19.44 3.15
N THR A 76 -7.23 18.54 2.18
CA THR A 76 -6.16 18.53 1.18
C THR A 76 -6.41 19.55 0.06
N GLY A 77 -5.35 20.13 -0.47
CA GLY A 77 -5.34 20.92 -1.69
C GLY A 77 -5.14 20.09 -2.96
N THR A 78 -4.66 18.85 -2.80
CA THR A 78 -4.38 17.92 -3.89
C THR A 78 -5.68 17.62 -4.62
N ARG A 79 -5.70 17.82 -5.93
CA ARG A 79 -6.84 17.44 -6.76
C ARG A 79 -6.80 15.93 -6.98
N LEU A 80 -7.75 15.24 -6.37
CA LEU A 80 -7.89 13.79 -6.52
C LEU A 80 -8.80 13.52 -7.72
N SER A 81 -8.25 13.16 -8.89
CA SER A 81 -9.03 12.84 -10.10
C SER A 81 -8.82 11.38 -10.50
N ASP A 82 -9.86 10.79 -11.10
CA ASP A 82 -9.76 9.45 -11.68
C ASP A 82 -8.76 9.44 -12.85
N GLY A 83 -7.88 8.43 -12.89
CA GLY A 83 -6.86 8.26 -13.92
C GLY A 83 -5.54 8.99 -13.65
N ASP A 84 -5.49 9.88 -12.66
CA ASP A 84 -4.24 10.50 -12.21
C ASP A 84 -3.40 9.50 -11.40
N GLU A 85 -2.08 9.53 -11.58
CA GLU A 85 -1.13 8.79 -10.76
C GLU A 85 -0.77 9.60 -9.51
N PHE A 86 -0.78 8.92 -8.37
CA PHE A 86 -0.39 9.49 -7.08
C PHE A 86 0.74 8.63 -6.51
N TYR A 87 1.76 9.27 -5.97
CA TYR A 87 3.00 8.61 -5.56
C TYR A 87 3.18 8.60 -4.04
N SER A 88 3.84 7.57 -3.52
CA SER A 88 4.06 7.38 -2.09
C SER A 88 4.90 8.48 -1.42
N GLY A 89 5.86 9.05 -2.16
CA GLY A 89 6.73 10.12 -1.67
C GLY A 89 6.20 11.53 -1.92
N GLN A 90 5.06 11.70 -2.60
CA GLN A 90 4.56 13.04 -2.92
C GLN A 90 3.98 13.73 -1.69
N ASP A 91 4.35 14.98 -1.43
CA ASP A 91 3.72 15.76 -0.37
C ASP A 91 2.30 16.22 -0.78
N PRO A 92 1.28 16.05 0.07
CA PRO A 92 -0.04 16.56 -0.21
C PRO A 92 -0.08 18.07 0.00
N ASP A 93 -0.74 18.78 -0.91
CA ASP A 93 -1.13 20.16 -0.63
C ASP A 93 -2.14 20.15 0.53
N THR A 94 -2.10 21.18 1.37
CA THR A 94 -3.06 21.35 2.47
C THR A 94 -3.75 22.70 2.37
N ILE A 95 -5.08 22.71 2.60
CA ILE A 95 -5.89 23.94 2.59
C ILE A 95 -6.17 24.38 4.03
N ARG A 96 -6.66 23.46 4.86
CA ARG A 96 -7.16 23.80 6.19
C ARG A 96 -6.86 22.70 7.19
N PHE A 97 -6.31 23.09 8.34
CA PHE A 97 -6.22 22.21 9.50
C PHE A 97 -7.61 22.02 10.12
N LEU A 98 -8.04 20.76 10.27
CA LEU A 98 -9.36 20.39 10.81
C LEU A 98 -9.29 19.96 12.29
N GLY A 99 -8.10 19.73 12.82
CA GLY A 99 -7.88 19.41 14.23
C GLY A 99 -6.99 18.19 14.45
N GLU A 100 -6.63 17.99 15.72
CA GLU A 100 -5.91 16.82 16.22
C GLU A 100 -6.72 16.23 17.38
N TYR A 101 -6.96 14.93 17.33
CA TYR A 101 -7.89 14.25 18.23
C TYR A 101 -7.30 12.94 18.73
N ASP A 102 -7.55 12.62 20.01
CA ASP A 102 -7.17 11.32 20.56
C ASP A 102 -8.06 10.22 19.96
N LEU A 103 -7.43 9.11 19.55
CA LEU A 103 -8.12 7.92 19.09
C LEU A 103 -8.45 7.01 20.26
N PRO A 104 -9.64 6.38 20.26
CA PRO A 104 -9.90 5.27 21.18
C PRO A 104 -9.01 4.08 20.83
N ARG A 105 -8.95 3.10 21.73
CA ARG A 105 -8.27 1.82 21.47
C ARG A 105 -8.75 1.20 20.17
N MET A 106 -7.82 0.89 19.29
CA MET A 106 -8.02 0.33 17.97
C MET A 106 -8.16 -1.18 18.05
N LYS A 107 -9.22 -1.71 17.45
CA LYS A 107 -9.45 -3.14 17.33
C LYS A 107 -10.03 -3.47 15.97
N VAL A 108 -9.57 -4.57 15.39
CA VAL A 108 -10.05 -5.08 14.11
C VAL A 108 -11.56 -5.33 14.17
N GLY A 109 -12.29 -4.78 13.19
CA GLY A 109 -13.74 -4.94 13.06
C GLY A 109 -14.60 -4.12 14.03
N GLU A 110 -14.01 -3.33 14.94
CA GLU A 110 -14.76 -2.42 15.83
C GLU A 110 -14.74 -0.98 15.27
N LEU A 111 -15.92 -0.36 15.16
CA LEU A 111 -16.05 1.03 14.70
C LEU A 111 -15.48 2.01 15.73
N LEU A 112 -14.39 2.67 15.37
CA LEU A 112 -13.82 3.79 16.10
C LEU A 112 -14.66 5.05 15.84
N ARG A 113 -14.97 5.77 16.91
CA ARG A 113 -15.74 7.01 16.85
C ARG A 113 -14.98 8.10 17.57
N VAL A 114 -14.60 9.13 16.83
CA VAL A 114 -13.86 10.27 17.36
C VAL A 114 -14.75 11.50 17.22
N LYS A 115 -15.02 12.16 18.35
CA LYS A 115 -15.78 13.41 18.33
C LYS A 115 -14.86 14.52 17.82
N LEU A 116 -15.22 15.12 16.69
CA LEU A 116 -14.54 16.27 16.13
C LEU A 116 -15.13 17.57 16.69
N ASP A 117 -14.40 18.66 16.52
CA ASP A 117 -14.93 19.99 16.81
C ASP A 117 -16.07 20.33 15.84
N ASN A 118 -17.10 21.02 16.35
CA ASN A 118 -18.23 21.44 15.51
C ASN A 118 -17.81 22.34 14.34
N SER A 119 -16.68 23.05 14.47
CA SER A 119 -16.07 23.86 13.41
C SER A 119 -15.72 23.06 12.15
N VAL A 120 -15.45 21.75 12.27
CA VAL A 120 -15.26 20.86 11.11
C VAL A 120 -16.57 20.72 10.34
N GLY A 121 -17.68 20.54 11.04
CA GLY A 121 -19.01 20.47 10.44
C GLY A 121 -19.44 21.80 9.84
N GLU A 122 -19.18 22.91 10.54
CA GLU A 122 -19.43 24.26 10.02
C GLU A 122 -18.66 24.50 8.73
N HIS A 123 -17.40 24.06 8.67
CA HIS A 123 -16.58 24.15 7.48
C HIS A 123 -17.11 23.29 6.33
N LEU A 124 -17.51 22.04 6.58
CA LEU A 124 -18.09 21.17 5.55
C LEU A 124 -19.45 21.66 5.04
N LEU A 125 -20.25 22.31 5.90
CA LEU A 125 -21.58 22.83 5.56
C LEU A 125 -21.58 24.34 5.22
N ARG A 126 -20.43 24.99 5.10
CA ARG A 126 -20.29 26.44 4.89
C ARG A 126 -21.04 26.97 3.66
N ASP A 127 -21.16 26.16 2.62
CA ASP A 127 -22.04 26.40 1.48
C ASP A 127 -22.80 25.12 1.12
N THR A 128 -24.01 25.00 1.67
CA THR A 128 -24.85 23.83 1.44
C THR A 128 -25.35 23.68 -0.01
N THR A 129 -25.23 24.71 -0.85
CA THR A 129 -25.59 24.62 -2.28
C THR A 129 -24.62 23.73 -3.05
N LYS A 130 -23.40 23.54 -2.52
CA LYS A 130 -22.38 22.67 -3.10
C LYS A 130 -22.58 21.19 -2.78
N LEU A 131 -23.52 20.85 -1.88
CA LEU A 131 -23.77 19.49 -1.40
C LEU A 131 -24.80 18.75 -2.28
N SER A 132 -24.49 18.57 -3.56
CA SER A 132 -25.35 17.84 -4.50
C SER A 132 -24.54 17.16 -5.61
N ALA A 133 -25.08 16.07 -6.16
CA ALA A 133 -24.41 15.23 -7.16
C ALA A 133 -24.07 15.92 -8.50
N GLY A 134 -24.60 17.13 -8.75
CA GLY A 134 -24.36 17.91 -9.97
C GLY A 134 -23.34 19.04 -9.80
N VAL A 135 -22.72 19.17 -8.63
CA VAL A 135 -21.68 20.17 -8.36
C VAL A 135 -20.34 19.44 -8.25
N PRO A 136 -19.23 20.01 -8.79
CA PRO A 136 -17.89 19.44 -8.67
C PRO A 136 -17.35 19.59 -7.24
N PHE A 137 -17.99 18.91 -6.28
CA PHE A 137 -17.72 19.02 -4.84
C PHE A 137 -16.25 18.75 -4.51
N TYR A 138 -15.66 17.70 -5.10
CA TYR A 138 -14.26 17.30 -4.88
C TYR A 138 -13.24 18.14 -5.65
N GLU A 139 -13.66 18.96 -6.61
CA GLU A 139 -12.72 19.76 -7.40
C GLU A 139 -12.65 21.19 -6.86
N GLU A 140 -13.79 21.74 -6.44
CA GLU A 140 -13.93 23.16 -6.12
C GLU A 140 -14.25 23.46 -4.65
N TYR A 141 -14.78 22.50 -3.88
CA TYR A 141 -15.33 22.80 -2.55
C TYR A 141 -14.64 22.05 -1.40
N PHE A 142 -14.57 20.72 -1.43
CA PHE A 142 -13.83 19.94 -0.43
C PHE A 142 -13.11 18.82 -1.14
N LYS A 143 -11.82 19.02 -1.42
CA LYS A 143 -11.06 18.14 -2.32
C LYS A 143 -10.78 16.77 -1.74
N GLY A 144 -10.71 16.68 -0.41
CA GLY A 144 -10.49 15.43 0.28
C GLY A 144 -9.96 15.64 1.69
N LEU A 145 -9.77 14.52 2.38
CA LEU A 145 -9.24 14.44 3.71
C LEU A 145 -7.81 13.91 3.64
N TYR A 146 -6.88 14.62 4.27
CA TYR A 146 -5.53 14.13 4.56
C TYR A 146 -5.45 13.73 6.04
N CYS A 147 -5.09 12.47 6.29
CA CYS A 147 -5.08 11.86 7.62
C CYS A 147 -3.68 11.40 8.00
N MET A 148 -3.17 11.89 9.13
CA MET A 148 -1.93 11.41 9.76
C MET A 148 -2.22 10.86 11.15
N MET A 149 -1.45 9.87 11.60
CA MET A 149 -1.53 9.37 12.97
C MET A 149 -0.15 9.38 13.62
N LYS A 150 -0.12 9.82 14.89
CA LYS A 150 1.05 9.69 15.76
C LYS A 150 0.70 8.82 16.95
N SER A 151 1.60 7.91 17.28
CA SER A 151 1.45 6.93 18.37
C SER A 151 2.60 7.09 19.37
N SER A 152 2.32 6.96 20.66
CA SER A 152 3.33 7.01 21.72
C SER A 152 2.89 6.23 22.97
N PRO A 153 3.78 5.44 23.61
CA PRO A 153 5.18 5.22 23.24
C PRO A 153 5.34 4.21 22.11
N ASN A 154 4.41 3.26 21.95
CA ASN A 154 4.55 2.22 20.93
C ASN A 154 3.90 2.67 19.61
N ARG A 155 4.52 2.24 18.52
CA ARG A 155 4.04 2.48 17.16
C ARG A 155 2.95 1.47 16.81
N VAL A 156 1.93 1.94 16.09
CA VAL A 156 0.82 1.12 15.61
C VAL A 156 0.48 1.53 14.18
N MET A 157 0.20 0.55 13.34
CA MET A 157 -0.34 0.73 11.99
C MET A 157 -1.79 0.28 11.96
N LEU A 158 -2.61 1.07 11.29
CA LEU A 158 -4.01 0.80 11.04
C LEU A 158 -4.24 0.71 9.53
N GLU A 159 -4.91 -0.36 9.10
CA GLU A 159 -5.40 -0.51 7.73
C GLU A 159 -6.93 -0.48 7.71
N MET A 160 -7.50 0.14 6.69
CA MET A 160 -8.94 0.29 6.48
C MET A 160 -9.30 -0.10 5.06
N ASN A 161 -10.22 -1.05 4.89
CA ASN A 161 -10.63 -1.55 3.58
C ASN A 161 -11.97 -0.95 3.12
N ALA A 162 -11.93 -0.21 2.01
CA ALA A 162 -13.05 0.40 1.30
C ALA A 162 -13.38 -0.35 0.00
N SER A 163 -13.09 -1.65 -0.13
CA SER A 163 -13.39 -2.41 -1.35
C SER A 163 -14.90 -2.62 -1.55
N THR A 164 -15.31 -3.01 -2.76
CA THR A 164 -16.73 -3.29 -3.06
C THR A 164 -17.31 -4.45 -2.24
N ASP A 165 -16.47 -5.28 -1.64
CA ASP A 165 -16.88 -6.47 -0.88
C ASP A 165 -17.19 -6.14 0.59
N VAL A 166 -16.85 -4.95 1.07
CA VAL A 166 -17.15 -4.55 2.45
C VAL A 166 -18.59 -4.07 2.59
N ARG A 167 -19.21 -4.39 3.73
CA ARG A 167 -20.60 -4.00 4.02
C ARG A 167 -20.73 -2.60 4.61
N THR A 168 -19.64 -2.02 5.08
CA THR A 168 -19.60 -0.76 5.81
C THR A 168 -18.43 0.07 5.28
N ASP A 169 -18.70 1.31 4.88
CA ASP A 169 -17.64 2.23 4.49
C ASP A 169 -16.69 2.46 5.67
N PRO A 170 -15.39 2.28 5.50
CA PRO A 170 -14.48 2.18 6.63
C PRO A 170 -14.05 3.55 7.17
N LEU A 171 -14.37 4.64 6.47
CA LEU A 171 -13.99 6.00 6.85
C LEU A 171 -15.08 6.97 6.46
N GLY A 172 -15.43 7.87 7.38
CA GLY A 172 -16.32 8.99 7.04
C GLY A 172 -16.49 9.99 8.17
N ILE A 173 -16.98 11.17 7.82
CA ILE A 173 -17.38 12.22 8.76
C ILE A 173 -18.91 12.28 8.74
N THR A 174 -19.52 12.10 9.90
CA THR A 174 -20.97 12.22 10.09
C THR A 174 -21.27 13.44 10.95
N ILE A 175 -22.08 14.35 10.40
CA ILE A 175 -22.57 15.53 11.09
C ILE A 175 -23.96 15.22 11.62
N TYR A 176 -24.13 15.34 12.93
CA TYR A 176 -25.43 15.30 13.60
C TYR A 176 -25.93 16.73 13.76
N TYR A 177 -27.12 17.01 13.25
CA TYR A 177 -27.71 18.34 13.30
C TYR A 177 -29.19 18.30 13.64
N LYS A 178 -29.70 19.43 14.12
CA LYS A 178 -31.12 19.65 14.38
C LYS A 178 -31.69 20.60 13.35
N SER A 179 -32.89 20.30 12.89
CA SER A 179 -33.74 21.22 12.15
C SER A 179 -35.08 21.23 12.89
N ASP A 180 -35.42 22.38 13.46
CA ASP A 180 -36.54 22.54 14.39
C ASP A 180 -36.42 21.59 15.61
N THR A 181 -37.38 20.68 15.80
CA THR A 181 -37.38 19.69 16.89
C THR A 181 -36.81 18.33 16.48
N LEU A 182 -36.49 18.14 15.19
CA LEU A 182 -36.07 16.87 14.63
C LEU A 182 -34.55 16.77 14.54
N ARG A 183 -34.02 15.55 14.72
CA ARG A 183 -32.59 15.23 14.64
C ARG A 183 -32.30 14.50 13.35
N TYR A 184 -31.20 14.88 12.72
CA TYR A 184 -30.78 14.36 11.42
C TYR A 184 -29.28 14.09 11.40
N THR A 185 -28.86 13.31 10.40
CA THR A 185 -27.45 13.08 10.08
C THR A 185 -27.17 13.46 8.63
N PHE A 186 -25.93 13.86 8.37
CA PHE A 186 -25.41 14.02 7.02
C PHE A 186 -23.97 13.50 7.00
N SER A 187 -23.66 12.60 6.07
CA SER A 187 -22.39 11.87 6.08
C SER A 187 -21.62 12.07 4.77
N PHE A 188 -20.31 12.23 4.92
CA PHE A 188 -19.31 12.21 3.87
C PHE A 188 -18.46 10.97 4.09
N VAL A 189 -18.33 10.07 3.11
CA VAL A 189 -17.71 8.75 3.32
C VAL A 189 -16.72 8.38 2.22
N ALA A 190 -15.63 7.71 2.57
CA ALA A 190 -14.70 7.15 1.59
C ALA A 190 -15.28 5.83 1.05
N THR A 191 -16.06 5.93 -0.03
CA THR A 191 -16.65 4.77 -0.72
C THR A 191 -15.59 4.01 -1.55
N PRO A 192 -15.89 2.82 -2.09
CA PRO A 192 -15.01 2.15 -3.05
C PRO A 192 -14.68 2.93 -4.33
N ARG A 193 -15.42 3.99 -4.64
CA ARG A 193 -15.17 4.90 -5.76
C ARG A 193 -14.44 6.18 -5.37
N ALA A 194 -13.96 6.28 -4.13
CA ALA A 194 -13.20 7.44 -3.69
C ALA A 194 -11.76 7.30 -4.21
N VAL A 195 -11.30 8.30 -4.95
CA VAL A 195 -9.88 8.39 -5.31
C VAL A 195 -9.09 8.61 -4.03
N ASN A 196 -8.09 7.77 -3.81
CA ASN A 196 -7.24 7.82 -2.64
C ASN A 196 -5.84 7.31 -2.96
N TYR A 197 -4.88 7.71 -2.14
CA TYR A 197 -3.51 7.22 -2.20
C TYR A 197 -2.89 7.20 -0.82
N ASN A 198 -1.92 6.30 -0.64
CA ASN A 198 -1.12 6.20 0.58
C ASN A 198 0.26 6.81 0.37
N ARG A 199 0.82 7.37 1.43
CA ARG A 199 2.20 7.83 1.45
C ARG A 199 3.00 7.01 2.44
N PHE A 200 4.26 6.78 2.08
CA PHE A 200 5.15 5.91 2.83
C PHE A 200 6.49 6.59 3.00
N THR A 201 6.97 6.65 4.24
CA THR A 201 8.33 7.11 4.56
C THR A 201 9.04 6.03 5.36
N HIS A 202 10.24 5.65 4.92
CA HIS A 202 11.04 4.63 5.59
C HIS A 202 12.33 5.23 6.16
N ASP A 203 12.51 5.14 7.48
CA ASP A 203 13.76 5.48 8.15
C ASP A 203 14.47 4.19 8.59
N ARG A 204 15.31 3.68 7.69
CA ARG A 204 16.07 2.44 7.86
C ARG A 204 17.13 2.55 8.95
N THR A 205 17.53 3.76 9.33
CA THR A 205 18.52 4.01 10.40
C THR A 205 17.97 3.69 11.79
N LYS A 206 16.66 3.45 11.89
CA LYS A 206 15.98 3.03 13.14
C LYS A 206 15.87 1.51 13.28
N GLY A 207 16.48 0.74 12.39
CA GLY A 207 16.67 -0.69 12.58
C GLY A 207 17.66 -0.98 13.71
N ASP A 208 17.74 -2.24 14.11
CA ASP A 208 18.81 -2.72 14.99
C ASP A 208 20.17 -2.48 14.28
N PRO A 209 21.13 -1.78 14.91
CA PRO A 209 22.42 -1.49 14.28
C PRO A 209 23.17 -2.70 13.72
N GLY A 210 22.94 -3.90 14.26
CA GLY A 210 23.54 -5.15 13.78
C GLY A 210 22.79 -5.83 12.62
N LYS A 211 21.62 -5.31 12.23
CA LYS A 211 20.72 -5.92 11.23
C LYS A 211 20.24 -4.95 10.16
N GLN A 212 20.29 -3.65 10.43
CA GLN A 212 19.75 -2.61 9.56
C GLN A 212 20.32 -2.70 8.13
N ILE A 213 19.48 -2.32 7.17
CA ILE A 213 19.89 -2.22 5.76
C ILE A 213 20.84 -1.03 5.61
N ILE A 214 22.08 -1.30 5.19
CA ILE A 214 23.11 -0.28 4.96
C ILE A 214 23.33 0.06 3.49
N HIS A 215 22.88 -0.80 2.57
CA HIS A 215 23.07 -0.67 1.13
C HIS A 215 21.72 -0.68 0.39
N VAL A 216 21.40 0.43 -0.29
CA VAL A 216 20.20 0.57 -1.13
C VAL A 216 20.56 1.42 -2.35
N ASN A 217 20.29 0.90 -3.56
CA ASN A 217 20.53 1.59 -4.84
C ASN A 217 22.00 2.06 -5.06
N ASP A 218 22.97 1.48 -4.37
CA ASP A 218 24.39 1.87 -4.44
C ASP A 218 25.26 0.84 -5.20
N LEU A 219 24.63 -0.22 -5.71
CA LEU A 219 25.26 -1.31 -6.47
C LEU A 219 26.35 -2.06 -5.69
N VAL A 220 26.37 -1.94 -4.36
CA VAL A 220 27.27 -2.73 -3.52
C VAL A 220 26.77 -4.18 -3.49
N ALA A 221 27.68 -5.11 -3.77
CA ALA A 221 27.37 -6.53 -3.68
C ALA A 221 27.22 -6.95 -2.22
N ASP A 222 26.08 -7.55 -1.89
CA ASP A 222 25.76 -8.04 -0.56
C ASP A 222 25.36 -9.52 -0.60
N THR A 223 25.48 -10.21 0.54
CA THR A 223 24.99 -11.57 0.75
C THR A 223 23.48 -11.65 0.97
N ALA A 224 22.82 -10.51 1.20
CA ALA A 224 21.38 -10.44 1.39
C ALA A 224 20.73 -9.41 0.46
N VAL A 225 19.50 -9.67 0.03
CA VAL A 225 18.63 -8.67 -0.60
C VAL A 225 17.29 -8.62 0.13
N TYR A 226 16.71 -7.43 0.17
CA TYR A 226 15.61 -7.11 1.07
C TYR A 226 14.33 -6.80 0.29
N LEU A 227 13.20 -7.31 0.79
CA LEU A 227 11.87 -7.07 0.27
C LEU A 227 10.97 -6.55 1.40
N GLN A 228 10.51 -5.31 1.26
CA GLN A 228 9.79 -4.58 2.29
C GLN A 228 8.37 -4.25 1.83
N SER A 229 7.43 -4.41 2.75
CA SER A 229 6.04 -3.97 2.65
C SER A 229 5.90 -2.45 2.46
N TYR A 230 4.68 -1.99 2.18
CA TYR A 230 4.32 -0.57 2.17
C TYR A 230 5.17 0.28 1.20
N ASN A 231 5.31 -0.18 -0.05
CA ASN A 231 6.16 0.43 -1.09
C ASN A 231 7.63 0.64 -0.67
N GLY A 232 8.15 -0.23 0.21
CA GLY A 232 9.55 -0.21 0.59
C GLY A 232 10.50 -0.79 -0.48
N VAL A 233 11.66 -1.26 -0.04
CA VAL A 233 12.63 -1.90 -0.96
C VAL A 233 12.02 -3.12 -1.66
N TYR A 234 12.36 -3.28 -2.94
CA TYR A 234 11.99 -4.43 -3.77
C TYR A 234 13.25 -5.06 -4.38
N VAL A 235 13.15 -6.31 -4.82
CA VAL A 235 14.28 -7.03 -5.42
C VAL A 235 14.20 -6.91 -6.93
N LYS A 236 15.24 -6.40 -7.57
CA LYS A 236 15.39 -6.46 -9.04
C LYS A 236 16.34 -7.59 -9.37
N LEU A 237 15.92 -8.49 -10.25
CA LEU A 237 16.72 -9.59 -10.77
C LEU A 237 16.99 -9.32 -12.24
N GLU A 238 18.27 -9.36 -12.63
CA GLU A 238 18.71 -9.29 -14.01
C GLU A 238 19.20 -10.67 -14.43
N MET A 239 18.72 -11.19 -15.55
CA MET A 239 19.05 -12.53 -16.05
C MET A 239 19.78 -12.46 -17.40
N PRO A 240 20.96 -11.80 -17.47
CA PRO A 240 21.69 -11.62 -18.73
C PRO A 240 22.14 -12.95 -19.35
N THR A 241 22.13 -14.04 -18.57
CA THR A 241 22.41 -15.40 -19.04
C THR A 241 21.35 -15.94 -20.01
N LEU A 242 20.21 -15.25 -20.18
CA LEU A 242 19.19 -15.58 -21.19
C LEU A 242 19.51 -15.01 -22.58
N GLU A 243 20.33 -13.96 -22.67
CA GLU A 243 20.65 -13.28 -23.94
C GLU A 243 21.20 -14.22 -25.03
N PRO A 244 22.08 -15.20 -24.73
CA PRO A 244 22.56 -16.15 -25.75
C PRO A 244 21.47 -17.04 -26.36
N PHE A 245 20.28 -17.11 -25.77
CA PHE A 245 19.15 -17.88 -26.28
C PHE A 245 18.23 -17.05 -27.18
N ARG A 246 18.46 -15.74 -27.26
CA ARG A 246 17.75 -14.83 -28.17
C ARG A 246 18.08 -15.22 -29.61
N ASP A 247 17.11 -15.09 -30.50
CA ASP A 247 17.22 -15.40 -31.93
C ASP A 247 17.56 -16.86 -32.29
N ILE A 248 17.52 -17.80 -31.32
CA ILE A 248 17.58 -19.22 -31.65
C ILE A 248 16.27 -19.63 -32.30
N ALA A 249 16.33 -19.88 -33.62
CA ALA A 249 15.18 -20.35 -34.39
C ALA A 249 14.59 -21.63 -33.78
N ASN A 250 13.26 -21.70 -33.74
CA ASN A 250 12.49 -22.83 -33.22
C ASN A 250 12.84 -23.23 -31.78
N LEU A 251 13.16 -22.25 -30.92
CA LEU A 251 13.31 -22.49 -29.49
C LEU A 251 11.97 -22.33 -28.77
N SER A 252 11.59 -23.37 -28.03
CA SER A 252 10.43 -23.34 -27.14
C SER A 252 10.86 -23.54 -25.68
N VAL A 253 10.42 -22.63 -24.80
CA VAL A 253 10.70 -22.71 -23.36
C VAL A 253 9.73 -23.69 -22.70
N ASN A 254 10.26 -24.80 -22.19
CA ASN A 254 9.44 -25.79 -21.47
C ASN A 254 9.27 -25.42 -19.99
N LYS A 255 10.26 -24.73 -19.42
CA LYS A 255 10.31 -24.34 -18.00
C LYS A 255 11.28 -23.19 -17.81
N ALA A 256 10.84 -22.15 -17.11
CA ALA A 256 11.72 -21.17 -16.48
C ALA A 256 11.23 -20.88 -15.05
N ARG A 257 12.09 -20.99 -14.04
CA ARG A 257 11.76 -20.76 -12.63
C ARG A 257 12.83 -20.01 -11.87
N ILE A 258 12.42 -19.04 -11.07
CA ILE A 258 13.28 -18.41 -10.07
C ILE A 258 13.07 -19.13 -8.74
N ILE A 259 14.17 -19.58 -8.14
CA ILE A 259 14.22 -20.08 -6.76
C ILE A 259 14.89 -18.98 -5.94
N ALA A 260 14.18 -18.46 -4.94
CA ALA A 260 14.62 -17.36 -4.09
C ALA A 260 14.71 -17.84 -2.63
N PRO A 261 15.90 -18.26 -2.16
CA PRO A 261 16.08 -18.74 -0.78
C PRO A 261 15.94 -17.60 0.21
N VAL A 262 15.27 -17.85 1.33
CA VAL A 262 15.05 -16.86 2.39
C VAL A 262 16.08 -16.98 3.50
N ILE A 263 16.33 -15.88 4.20
CA ILE A 263 17.12 -15.86 5.43
C ILE A 263 16.16 -15.85 6.62
N LEU A 264 16.27 -16.87 7.46
CA LEU A 264 15.58 -16.94 8.75
C LEU A 264 16.57 -16.67 9.88
N ASP A 265 16.21 -15.82 10.83
CA ASP A 265 17.04 -15.50 12.00
C ASP A 265 16.51 -16.10 13.31
N GLY A 266 15.40 -16.85 13.23
CA GLY A 266 14.78 -17.51 14.37
C GLY A 266 14.07 -16.56 15.35
N LYS A 267 14.03 -15.25 15.08
CA LYS A 267 13.41 -14.25 15.95
C LYS A 267 12.42 -13.36 15.19
N THR A 268 12.92 -12.59 14.24
CA THR A 268 12.14 -11.62 13.46
C THR A 268 11.71 -12.26 12.14
N MET A 269 12.66 -12.91 11.45
CA MET A 269 12.44 -13.66 10.22
C MET A 269 12.25 -15.13 10.58
N ILE A 270 10.99 -15.55 10.63
CA ILE A 270 10.54 -16.92 10.93
C ILE A 270 9.46 -17.34 9.93
N ASP A 271 9.24 -18.63 9.75
CA ASP A 271 8.29 -19.18 8.77
C ASP A 271 6.90 -18.54 8.84
N ASN A 272 6.34 -18.46 10.04
CA ASN A 272 4.99 -17.91 10.25
C ASN A 272 4.89 -16.41 9.97
N ASN A 273 6.02 -15.71 9.82
CA ASN A 273 6.10 -14.28 9.50
C ASN A 273 6.48 -14.02 8.03
N MET A 274 6.73 -15.05 7.23
CA MET A 274 6.99 -14.87 5.81
C MET A 274 5.73 -14.35 5.07
N PRO A 275 5.89 -13.48 4.05
CA PRO A 275 4.81 -13.11 3.16
C PRO A 275 4.13 -14.34 2.57
N GLN A 276 2.80 -14.39 2.63
CA GLN A 276 2.05 -15.53 2.06
C GLN A 276 2.28 -15.68 0.56
N ARG A 277 2.49 -14.54 -0.12
CA ARG A 277 2.82 -14.52 -1.54
C ARG A 277 3.67 -13.30 -1.88
N VAL A 278 4.69 -13.52 -2.70
CA VAL A 278 5.49 -12.48 -3.36
C VAL A 278 5.08 -12.44 -4.83
N TYR A 279 4.98 -11.25 -5.40
CA TYR A 279 4.58 -11.06 -6.79
C TYR A 279 5.78 -10.70 -7.66
N VAL A 280 5.65 -10.98 -8.95
CA VAL A 280 6.69 -10.70 -9.95
C VAL A 280 6.11 -9.76 -11.00
N ARG A 281 6.86 -8.72 -11.32
CA ARG A 281 6.56 -7.77 -12.40
C ARG A 281 7.80 -7.53 -13.26
N TYR A 282 7.63 -6.97 -14.43
CA TYR A 282 8.70 -6.43 -15.25
C TYR A 282 8.37 -4.97 -15.61
N ARG A 283 9.33 -4.27 -16.22
CA ARG A 283 9.10 -2.92 -16.75
C ARG A 283 9.19 -2.95 -18.26
N ASP A 284 8.26 -2.28 -18.93
CA ASP A 284 8.32 -2.06 -20.37
C ASP A 284 9.35 -0.96 -20.73
N ALA A 285 9.46 -0.66 -22.02
CA ALA A 285 10.37 0.36 -22.57
C ALA A 285 10.10 1.78 -22.01
N ASP A 286 8.87 2.07 -21.59
CA ASP A 286 8.48 3.34 -20.98
C ASP A 286 8.74 3.35 -19.45
N GLY A 287 9.26 2.26 -18.89
CA GLY A 287 9.52 2.07 -17.46
C GLY A 287 8.27 1.72 -16.65
N LYS A 288 7.13 1.50 -17.29
CA LYS A 288 5.87 1.17 -16.63
C LYS A 288 5.90 -0.27 -16.15
N ALA A 289 5.47 -0.48 -14.91
CA ALA A 289 5.48 -1.79 -14.29
C ALA A 289 4.25 -2.63 -14.70
N TRP A 290 4.50 -3.87 -15.12
CA TRP A 290 3.48 -4.84 -15.51
C TRP A 290 3.71 -6.17 -14.79
N TYR A 291 2.64 -6.82 -14.33
CA TYR A 291 2.75 -8.21 -13.92
C TYR A 291 3.32 -9.05 -15.07
N ILE A 292 4.13 -10.05 -14.74
CA ILE A 292 4.62 -10.98 -15.76
C ILE A 292 3.45 -11.74 -16.41
N PRO A 293 3.58 -12.15 -17.69
CA PRO A 293 2.53 -12.89 -18.40
C PRO A 293 2.05 -14.15 -17.67
N ASP A 294 2.94 -14.81 -16.92
CA ASP A 294 2.64 -15.99 -16.11
C ASP A 294 1.53 -15.71 -15.05
N PHE A 295 1.46 -14.49 -14.50
CA PHE A 295 0.38 -14.10 -13.59
C PHE A 295 -0.98 -14.01 -14.30
N ILE A 296 -1.00 -13.54 -15.55
CA ILE A 296 -2.22 -13.36 -16.35
C ILE A 296 -2.91 -14.71 -16.62
N HIS A 297 -2.13 -15.78 -16.79
CA HIS A 297 -2.68 -17.14 -16.86
C HIS A 297 -3.38 -17.53 -15.56
N SER A 298 -2.67 -17.40 -14.44
CA SER A 298 -3.19 -17.62 -13.09
C SER A 298 -2.14 -17.26 -12.06
N ILE A 299 -2.56 -16.69 -10.92
CA ILE A 299 -1.67 -16.51 -9.77
C ILE A 299 -1.08 -17.84 -9.27
N ASN A 300 -1.80 -18.95 -9.41
CA ASN A 300 -1.28 -20.27 -9.02
C ASN A 300 -0.22 -20.80 -10.00
N PHE A 301 -0.25 -20.33 -11.26
CA PHE A 301 0.76 -20.67 -12.25
C PHE A 301 2.05 -19.89 -11.97
N MET A 302 1.98 -18.58 -11.76
CA MET A 302 3.13 -17.77 -11.31
C MET A 302 3.74 -18.30 -10.02
N ASP A 303 2.91 -18.86 -9.13
CA ASP A 303 3.26 -19.31 -7.78
C ASP A 303 3.58 -18.14 -6.83
N GLY A 304 4.84 -17.99 -6.42
CA GLY A 304 5.28 -17.00 -5.45
C GLY A 304 4.91 -17.31 -4.00
N THR A 305 4.58 -18.56 -3.67
CA THR A 305 4.34 -18.99 -2.28
C THR A 305 5.63 -19.39 -1.56
N TYR A 306 5.60 -19.31 -0.23
CA TYR A 306 6.72 -19.72 0.62
C TYR A 306 6.68 -21.23 0.89
N TYR A 307 7.78 -21.92 0.56
CA TYR A 307 7.99 -23.35 0.81
C TYR A 307 8.82 -23.53 2.09
N SER A 308 8.13 -23.67 3.23
CA SER A 308 8.78 -23.78 4.56
C SER A 308 9.59 -25.05 4.76
N ASP A 309 9.44 -26.08 3.92
CA ASP A 309 10.27 -27.28 3.97
C ASP A 309 11.66 -27.08 3.34
N LYS A 310 11.84 -25.99 2.59
CA LYS A 310 13.05 -25.71 1.79
C LYS A 310 13.50 -24.25 1.89
N ASP A 311 12.89 -23.47 2.77
CA ASP A 311 13.19 -22.05 3.04
C ASP A 311 13.35 -21.21 1.77
N HIS A 312 12.39 -21.28 0.83
CA HIS A 312 12.44 -20.45 -0.37
C HIS A 312 11.07 -20.10 -0.95
N TYR A 313 11.08 -19.12 -1.84
CA TYR A 313 9.99 -18.86 -2.78
C TYR A 313 10.33 -19.43 -4.16
N LEU A 314 9.31 -19.91 -4.84
CA LEU A 314 9.40 -20.37 -6.23
C LEU A 314 8.51 -19.48 -7.11
N PHE A 315 9.04 -19.07 -8.26
CA PHE A 315 8.28 -18.29 -9.24
C PHE A 315 8.41 -18.94 -10.61
N ASN A 316 7.30 -19.26 -11.27
CA ASN A 316 7.32 -19.66 -12.68
C ASN A 316 7.29 -18.40 -13.55
N ILE A 317 8.26 -18.31 -14.47
CA ILE A 317 8.47 -17.20 -15.41
C ILE A 317 8.61 -17.72 -16.86
N THR A 318 7.91 -18.81 -17.17
CA THR A 318 8.09 -19.55 -18.43
C THR A 318 7.60 -18.72 -19.61
N THR A 319 6.41 -18.10 -19.48
CA THR A 319 5.85 -17.25 -20.53
C THR A 319 6.67 -15.97 -20.67
N PHE A 320 7.05 -15.34 -19.54
CA PHE A 320 7.96 -14.17 -19.55
C PHE A 320 9.25 -14.44 -20.33
N VAL A 321 9.94 -15.55 -20.06
CA VAL A 321 11.19 -15.89 -20.77
C VAL A 321 10.92 -16.14 -22.24
N GLN A 322 9.84 -16.84 -22.62
CA GLN A 322 9.49 -17.05 -24.02
C GLN A 322 9.26 -15.72 -24.76
N GLU A 323 8.50 -14.80 -24.17
CA GLU A 323 8.21 -13.48 -24.76
C GLU A 323 9.48 -12.63 -24.91
N TYR A 324 10.38 -12.66 -23.93
CA TYR A 324 11.69 -12.02 -24.04
C TYR A 324 12.52 -12.61 -25.20
N LEU A 325 12.58 -13.95 -25.33
CA LEU A 325 13.33 -14.60 -26.41
C LEU A 325 12.72 -14.34 -27.80
N ASN A 326 11.40 -14.11 -27.87
CA ASN A 326 10.70 -13.68 -29.08
C ASN A 326 10.89 -12.19 -29.41
N GLY A 327 11.46 -11.40 -28.50
CA GLY A 327 11.61 -9.95 -28.62
C GLY A 327 10.34 -9.14 -28.33
N GLU A 328 9.34 -9.74 -27.69
CA GLU A 328 8.11 -9.07 -27.24
C GLU A 328 8.34 -8.29 -25.93
N ILE A 329 9.29 -8.77 -25.11
CA ILE A 329 9.82 -8.08 -23.93
C ILE A 329 11.28 -7.75 -24.20
N GLU A 330 11.69 -6.50 -23.94
CA GLU A 330 13.03 -6.03 -24.31
C GLU A 330 14.13 -6.54 -23.38
N GLU A 331 13.86 -6.50 -22.06
CA GLU A 331 14.84 -6.71 -20.99
C GLU A 331 14.59 -8.03 -20.23
N PRO A 332 15.63 -8.85 -19.98
CA PRO A 332 15.51 -10.08 -19.19
C PRO A 332 15.55 -9.76 -17.68
N SER A 333 14.74 -8.80 -17.24
CA SER A 333 14.70 -8.35 -15.85
C SER A 333 13.31 -8.41 -15.26
N VAL A 334 13.24 -8.89 -14.02
CA VAL A 334 12.02 -8.93 -13.23
C VAL A 334 12.23 -8.29 -11.86
N GLU A 335 11.15 -7.82 -11.27
CA GLU A 335 11.11 -7.25 -9.92
C GLU A 335 10.20 -8.12 -9.03
N LEU A 336 10.73 -8.57 -7.89
CA LEU A 336 9.94 -9.17 -6.82
C LEU A 336 9.41 -8.06 -5.91
N PHE A 337 8.10 -8.04 -5.69
CA PHE A 337 7.44 -6.99 -4.92
C PHE A 337 6.30 -7.53 -4.04
N LEU A 338 5.87 -6.72 -3.07
CA LEU A 338 4.73 -6.98 -2.21
C LEU A 338 3.58 -6.03 -2.57
N PRO A 339 2.33 -6.51 -2.57
CA PRO A 339 1.17 -5.63 -2.75
C PRO A 339 1.00 -4.72 -1.54
N LEU A 340 0.28 -3.61 -1.69
CA LEU A 340 0.09 -2.59 -0.63
C LEU A 340 -0.47 -3.15 0.69
N GLY A 341 -1.35 -4.16 0.64
CA GLY A 341 -1.89 -4.83 1.84
C GLY A 341 -0.99 -5.92 2.42
N GLY A 342 0.18 -6.18 1.84
CA GLY A 342 1.15 -7.12 2.38
C GLY A 342 1.93 -6.48 3.52
N ALA A 343 1.67 -6.88 4.76
CA ALA A 343 2.29 -6.30 5.97
C ALA A 343 3.57 -7.02 6.44
N ARG A 344 4.07 -7.98 5.67
CA ARG A 344 5.21 -8.84 6.05
C ARG A 344 6.37 -8.59 5.12
N ASN A 345 7.59 -8.62 5.65
CA ASN A 345 8.82 -8.43 4.90
C ASN A 345 9.52 -9.77 4.66
N ALA A 346 10.42 -9.82 3.68
CA ALA A 346 11.29 -10.97 3.44
C ALA A 346 12.73 -10.52 3.20
N ILE A 347 13.66 -11.40 3.55
CA ILE A 347 15.09 -11.24 3.26
C ILE A 347 15.51 -12.48 2.50
N PHE A 348 16.16 -12.29 1.36
CA PHE A 348 16.63 -13.37 0.52
C PHE A 348 18.15 -13.47 0.56
N SER A 349 18.63 -14.70 0.46
CA SER A 349 20.04 -15.02 0.32
C SER A 349 20.51 -14.73 -1.11
N ALA A 350 21.63 -14.02 -1.26
CA ALA A 350 22.15 -13.55 -2.54
C ALA A 350 23.67 -13.74 -2.68
N ASN A 351 24.15 -13.64 -3.91
CA ASN A 351 25.57 -13.66 -4.29
C ASN A 351 26.34 -14.85 -3.71
N ALA A 352 27.33 -14.60 -2.84
CA ALA A 352 28.27 -15.61 -2.36
C ALA A 352 27.68 -16.61 -1.35
N ASN A 353 26.41 -16.47 -0.98
CA ASN A 353 25.75 -17.43 -0.10
C ASN A 353 25.36 -18.71 -0.84
N GLU A 354 25.31 -19.81 -0.08
CA GLU A 354 24.77 -21.10 -0.53
C GLU A 354 23.68 -21.54 0.44
N PRO A 355 22.40 -21.62 0.03
CA PRO A 355 21.90 -21.34 -1.32
C PRO A 355 21.77 -19.83 -1.63
N ALA A 356 21.87 -19.46 -2.91
CA ALA A 356 21.53 -18.14 -3.45
C ALA A 356 20.43 -18.25 -4.53
N PHE A 357 19.99 -17.10 -5.06
CA PHE A 357 19.06 -17.06 -6.20
C PHE A 357 19.52 -17.97 -7.35
N LYS A 358 18.57 -18.76 -7.88
CA LYS A 358 18.82 -19.66 -9.00
C LYS A 358 17.73 -19.53 -10.05
N LEU A 359 18.14 -19.50 -11.32
CA LEU A 359 17.26 -19.67 -12.47
C LEU A 359 17.33 -21.13 -12.95
N GLU A 360 16.21 -21.85 -12.92
CA GLU A 360 16.06 -23.13 -13.60
C GLU A 360 15.45 -22.91 -14.97
N PHE A 361 16.17 -23.27 -16.03
CA PHE A 361 15.75 -23.05 -17.41
C PHE A 361 15.87 -24.35 -18.21
N ALA A 362 14.80 -24.73 -18.91
CA ALA A 362 14.76 -25.88 -19.81
C ALA A 362 13.98 -25.53 -21.08
N TYR A 363 14.53 -25.90 -22.23
CA TYR A 363 14.00 -25.56 -23.55
C TYR A 363 14.15 -26.74 -24.53
N THR A 364 13.42 -26.66 -25.63
CA THR A 364 13.51 -27.58 -26.77
C THR A 364 13.81 -26.78 -28.03
N ILE A 365 14.67 -27.32 -28.90
CA ILE A 365 14.85 -26.81 -30.28
C ILE A 365 14.17 -27.81 -31.21
N TYR A 366 13.31 -27.34 -32.12
CA TYR A 366 12.49 -28.20 -32.98
C TYR A 366 12.62 -27.97 -34.48
#